data_AF-A0A3N5FGS5-F1
#
_entry.id   AF-A0A3N5FGS5-F1
#
_cell.length_a   1.000
_cell.length_b   1.000
_cell.length_c   1.000
_cell.angle_alpha   90.00
_cell.angle_beta   90.00
_cell.angle_gamma   90.00
#
_symmetry.space_group_name_H-M   'P 1'
#
loop_
_entity.id
_entity.type
_entity.pdbx_description
1 polymer ?
#
loop_
_entity_poly.entity_id
_entity_poly.type
_entity_poly.pdbx_seq_one_letter_code
_entity_poly.pdbx_strand_id
1 'polypeptide(L)'
;MKNIQKTIFMAVTCLFLSSTITFSGSDIKGAVINTSNTKNKVNVAVGSNSKANLDSVNIKNSSVTGAVVNIPAGKTSVNVAVGSDNKADLSSVNMESSSVKGAVINTSAGQTSTNVAVGSGNKANLGATNLKGSNVKGAAINTAAGKALTNVAVGKDNKTSLGAVNMDGTSVKGAVVNTAAGQAVTNVALGKDNTAKLGAVDMKGSDVKGAVVNTAAGQAVTN
;
A
#
# COMPACT_ATOMS: atom_id res chain seq x y z
N MET A 1 10.39 -43.83 -22.78
CA MET A 1 11.02 -42.55 -23.17
C MET A 1 10.94 -41.58 -21.99
N LYS A 2 11.85 -40.58 -21.87
CA LYS A 2 11.71 -39.52 -20.85
C LYS A 2 10.84 -38.38 -21.39
N ASN A 3 9.67 -38.15 -20.79
CA ASN A 3 8.78 -37.06 -21.19
C ASN A 3 9.39 -35.72 -20.78
N ILE A 4 9.93 -34.98 -21.75
CA ILE A 4 10.31 -33.58 -21.58
C ILE A 4 9.02 -32.78 -21.44
N GLN A 5 8.59 -32.55 -20.19
CA GLN A 5 7.63 -31.49 -19.90
C GLN A 5 8.28 -30.16 -20.28
N LYS A 6 7.96 -29.68 -21.50
CA LYS A 6 8.31 -28.34 -21.97
C LYS A 6 7.62 -27.32 -21.08
N THR A 7 8.26 -26.99 -19.96
CA THR A 7 7.92 -25.82 -19.17
C THR A 7 8.21 -24.62 -20.06
N ILE A 8 7.17 -24.10 -20.73
CA ILE A 8 7.27 -22.89 -21.52
C ILE A 8 7.50 -21.75 -20.52
N PHE A 9 8.77 -21.44 -20.31
CA PHE A 9 9.22 -20.39 -19.41
C PHE A 9 9.02 -19.06 -20.12
N MET A 10 7.75 -18.68 -20.29
CA MET A 10 7.34 -17.47 -21.00
C MET A 10 7.74 -16.27 -20.14
N ALA A 11 8.96 -15.78 -20.34
CA ALA A 11 9.51 -14.57 -19.73
C ALA A 11 8.86 -13.35 -20.40
N VAL A 12 7.56 -13.17 -20.13
CA VAL A 12 6.76 -12.09 -20.71
C VAL A 12 7.09 -10.77 -20.01
N THR A 13 8.01 -10.01 -20.58
CA THR A 13 8.23 -8.60 -20.23
C THR A 13 7.08 -7.74 -20.78
N CYS A 14 5.88 -7.92 -20.23
CA CYS A 14 4.74 -7.06 -20.54
C CYS A 14 4.91 -5.70 -19.87
N LEU A 15 5.13 -4.66 -20.68
CA LEU A 15 5.10 -3.27 -20.23
C LEU A 15 3.64 -2.81 -20.09
N PHE A 16 3.18 -2.63 -18.86
CA PHE A 16 1.87 -2.04 -18.55
C PHE A 16 2.05 -0.59 -18.06
N LEU A 17 1.35 0.35 -18.70
CA LEU A 17 1.49 1.80 -18.45
C LEU A 17 0.40 2.34 -17.50
N SER A 18 -0.04 1.55 -16.52
CA SER A 18 -1.10 1.91 -15.57
C SER A 18 -0.55 2.48 -14.26
N SER A 19 -1.29 3.40 -13.62
CA SER A 19 -0.96 3.95 -12.31
C SER A 19 -1.30 3.02 -11.14
N THR A 20 -1.81 1.82 -11.40
CA THR A 20 -2.05 0.80 -10.38
C THR A 20 -1.90 -0.57 -11.04
N ILE A 21 -1.22 -1.48 -10.35
CA ILE A 21 -0.94 -2.84 -10.82
C ILE A 21 -1.73 -3.83 -9.97
N THR A 22 -2.25 -4.91 -10.57
CA THR A 22 -3.00 -5.93 -9.81
C THR A 22 -2.77 -7.34 -10.34
N PHE A 23 -2.53 -8.28 -9.44
CA PHE A 23 -2.37 -9.72 -9.74
C PHE A 23 -3.30 -10.58 -8.87
N SER A 24 -3.81 -11.66 -9.45
CA SER A 24 -4.63 -12.65 -8.74
C SER A 24 -4.32 -14.06 -9.24
N GLY A 25 -4.22 -15.04 -8.34
CA GLY A 25 -3.97 -16.45 -8.71
C GLY A 25 -2.70 -16.72 -9.53
N SER A 26 -1.68 -15.86 -9.43
CA SER A 26 -0.53 -15.84 -10.34
C SER A 26 0.75 -16.40 -9.71
N ASP A 27 1.54 -17.15 -10.47
CA ASP A 27 2.91 -17.58 -10.10
C ASP A 27 3.96 -16.69 -10.79
N ILE A 28 4.32 -15.60 -10.13
CA ILE A 28 5.23 -14.58 -10.67
C ILE A 28 6.69 -14.99 -10.40
N LYS A 29 7.40 -15.37 -11.46
CA LYS A 29 8.84 -15.68 -11.45
C LYS A 29 9.64 -14.44 -11.84
N GLY A 30 9.83 -13.52 -10.90
CA GLY A 30 10.39 -12.20 -11.13
C GLY A 30 9.83 -11.17 -10.16
N ALA A 31 10.04 -9.88 -10.47
CA ALA A 31 9.57 -8.77 -9.65
C ALA A 31 8.28 -8.13 -10.20
N VAL A 32 7.46 -7.60 -9.29
CA VAL A 32 6.38 -6.64 -9.61
C VAL A 32 6.92 -5.25 -9.32
N ILE A 33 6.86 -4.33 -10.29
CA ILE A 33 7.43 -2.98 -10.16
C ILE A 33 6.43 -1.93 -10.68
N ASN A 34 6.11 -0.94 -9.86
CA ASN A 34 5.35 0.26 -10.23
C ASN A 34 6.16 1.53 -9.92
N THR A 35 6.23 2.46 -10.87
CA THR A 35 6.96 3.75 -10.75
C THR A 35 6.16 4.87 -11.42
N SER A 36 5.71 5.87 -10.64
CA SER A 36 4.82 6.94 -11.14
C SER A 36 5.35 8.35 -10.83
N ASN A 37 5.06 9.32 -11.71
CA ASN A 37 5.73 10.64 -11.76
C ASN A 37 4.71 11.80 -11.91
N THR A 38 4.09 12.25 -10.82
CA THR A 38 2.99 13.26 -10.76
C THR A 38 3.55 14.70 -10.65
N LYS A 39 2.95 15.83 -11.09
CA LYS A 39 1.75 16.21 -11.90
C LYS A 39 0.45 16.71 -11.21
N ASN A 40 0.33 16.73 -9.89
CA ASN A 40 -0.90 17.02 -9.11
C ASN A 40 -2.04 15.96 -9.33
N LYS A 41 -2.95 15.75 -8.34
CA LYS A 41 -4.02 14.70 -8.29
C LYS A 41 -5.16 15.13 -7.31
N VAL A 42 -6.46 14.82 -7.56
CA VAL A 42 -7.66 15.14 -6.71
C VAL A 42 -8.92 14.29 -7.05
N ASN A 43 -10.05 14.40 -6.30
CA ASN A 43 -11.49 14.32 -6.73
C ASN A 43 -12.43 15.06 -5.68
N VAL A 44 -13.79 15.08 -5.72
CA VAL A 44 -14.73 15.94 -4.90
C VAL A 44 -15.98 15.21 -4.28
N ALA A 45 -16.34 15.41 -2.96
CA ALA A 45 -17.69 15.29 -2.25
C ALA A 45 -17.74 14.74 -0.75
N VAL A 46 -18.91 14.25 -0.25
CA VAL A 46 -19.38 13.98 1.17
C VAL A 46 -19.30 12.54 1.83
N GLY A 47 -19.11 12.35 3.16
CA GLY A 47 -19.20 11.04 3.90
C GLY A 47 -18.57 10.99 5.33
N SER A 48 -18.24 9.81 5.90
CA SER A 48 -17.56 9.62 7.23
C SER A 48 -16.88 8.23 7.48
N ASN A 49 -15.57 8.01 7.21
CA ASN A 49 -14.83 6.69 7.24
C ASN A 49 -13.63 6.08 6.29
N SER A 50 -12.90 6.25 5.12
CA SER A 50 -12.51 7.00 3.84
C SER A 50 -12.24 6.13 2.52
N LYS A 51 -12.12 6.72 1.28
CA LYS A 51 -11.56 6.18 -0.05
C LYS A 51 -10.34 7.05 -0.56
N ALA A 52 -9.59 6.91 -1.69
CA ALA A 52 -9.65 6.12 -2.94
C ALA A 52 -8.33 5.45 -3.36
N ASN A 53 -8.38 4.19 -3.83
CA ASN A 53 -7.17 3.54 -4.36
C ASN A 53 -6.61 4.32 -5.54
N LEU A 54 -5.32 4.63 -5.49
CA LEU A 54 -4.53 5.31 -6.52
C LEU A 54 -3.05 4.91 -6.32
N ASP A 55 -2.17 5.04 -7.32
CA ASP A 55 -0.72 4.73 -7.24
C ASP A 55 -0.34 3.38 -6.58
N SER A 56 -1.20 2.35 -6.66
CA SER A 56 -1.15 1.17 -5.79
C SER A 56 -0.71 -0.13 -6.48
N VAL A 57 -0.35 -1.13 -5.67
CA VAL A 57 -0.15 -2.53 -6.10
C VAL A 57 -1.05 -3.46 -5.29
N ASN A 58 -1.93 -4.22 -5.92
CA ASN A 58 -2.82 -5.18 -5.25
C ASN A 58 -2.48 -6.63 -5.67
N ILE A 59 -2.35 -7.57 -4.73
CA ILE A 59 -1.98 -8.96 -5.01
C ILE A 59 -2.88 -9.90 -4.20
N LYS A 60 -3.57 -10.84 -4.85
CA LYS A 60 -4.46 -11.82 -4.18
C LYS A 60 -4.12 -13.26 -4.55
N ASN A 61 -4.19 -14.20 -3.61
CA ASN A 61 -4.02 -15.64 -3.84
C ASN A 61 -2.82 -16.02 -4.73
N SER A 62 -1.71 -15.28 -4.69
CA SER A 62 -0.60 -15.38 -5.65
C SER A 62 0.73 -15.74 -4.99
N SER A 63 1.67 -16.26 -5.77
CA SER A 63 3.07 -16.42 -5.35
C SER A 63 3.99 -15.47 -6.14
N VAL A 64 4.92 -14.83 -5.44
CA VAL A 64 5.98 -13.99 -6.04
C VAL A 64 7.33 -14.56 -5.62
N THR A 65 8.12 -15.01 -6.59
CA THR A 65 9.52 -15.41 -6.40
C THR A 65 10.40 -14.29 -6.93
N GLY A 66 10.64 -13.31 -6.06
CA GLY A 66 11.17 -11.98 -6.38
C GLY A 66 10.57 -10.92 -5.46
N ALA A 67 10.72 -9.64 -5.82
CA ALA A 67 10.26 -8.51 -5.01
C ALA A 67 8.92 -7.92 -5.50
N VAL A 68 8.20 -7.26 -4.60
CA VAL A 68 7.07 -6.37 -4.91
C VAL A 68 7.52 -4.95 -4.61
N VAL A 69 7.51 -4.06 -5.59
CA VAL A 69 8.10 -2.72 -5.51
C VAL A 69 7.10 -1.67 -6.01
N ASN A 70 6.80 -0.68 -5.17
CA ASN A 70 5.90 0.43 -5.51
C ASN A 70 6.57 1.77 -5.14
N ILE A 71 6.91 2.60 -6.14
CA ILE A 71 7.63 3.87 -5.93
C ILE A 71 6.95 5.02 -6.72
N PRO A 72 5.80 5.54 -6.24
CA PRO A 72 5.19 6.75 -6.77
C PRO A 72 5.81 8.05 -6.21
N ALA A 73 5.93 9.06 -7.07
CA ALA A 73 6.36 10.41 -6.74
C ALA A 73 5.29 11.47 -7.13
N GLY A 74 5.16 12.53 -6.35
CA GLY A 74 4.39 13.75 -6.62
C GLY A 74 4.82 14.85 -5.63
N LYS A 75 4.42 16.12 -5.68
CA LYS A 75 3.55 16.91 -6.56
C LYS A 75 2.06 16.55 -6.52
N THR A 76 1.49 17.02 -5.42
CA THR A 76 0.15 17.55 -5.16
C THR A 76 -1.06 16.64 -5.33
N SER A 77 -1.11 15.49 -4.65
CA SER A 77 -2.31 14.62 -4.65
C SER A 77 -3.44 15.07 -3.71
N VAL A 78 -4.66 14.53 -3.91
CA VAL A 78 -5.94 14.64 -3.16
C VAL A 78 -6.87 13.52 -3.71
N ASN A 79 -8.10 13.32 -3.22
CA ASN A 79 -9.04 12.24 -3.62
C ASN A 79 -10.41 12.45 -2.89
N VAL A 80 -11.60 12.65 -3.48
CA VAL A 80 -12.91 12.83 -2.76
C VAL A 80 -14.16 12.43 -3.64
N ALA A 81 -15.30 11.97 -3.08
CA ALA A 81 -16.52 11.49 -3.79
C ALA A 81 -17.72 11.34 -2.80
N VAL A 82 -18.74 10.46 -2.99
CA VAL A 82 -19.92 10.34 -2.08
C VAL A 82 -20.46 8.89 -1.94
N GLY A 83 -20.78 8.42 -0.71
CA GLY A 83 -21.26 7.05 -0.40
C GLY A 83 -20.42 6.26 0.65
N SER A 84 -19.89 5.07 0.31
CA SER A 84 -18.86 4.27 1.07
C SER A 84 -17.86 3.23 0.38
N ASP A 85 -17.51 3.28 -0.93
CA ASP A 85 -16.97 2.19 -1.82
C ASP A 85 -15.53 1.62 -1.78
N ASN A 86 -15.45 0.35 -2.22
CA ASN A 86 -14.34 -0.49 -2.72
C ASN A 86 -13.00 -0.43 -1.97
N LYS A 87 -12.10 0.49 -2.30
CA LYS A 87 -10.72 0.47 -1.78
C LYS A 87 -10.14 1.91 -1.80
N ALA A 88 -9.43 2.36 -0.75
CA ALA A 88 -9.15 3.79 -0.50
C ALA A 88 -7.73 4.30 -0.75
N ASP A 89 -6.87 3.43 -1.18
CA ASP A 89 -5.49 3.50 -0.82
C ASP A 89 -4.63 4.28 -1.83
N LEU A 90 -4.24 5.54 -1.57
CA LEU A 90 -3.33 6.26 -2.48
C LEU A 90 -1.85 5.91 -2.22
N SER A 91 -1.13 5.33 -3.18
CA SER A 91 0.27 4.86 -3.09
C SER A 91 0.53 3.53 -2.36
N SER A 92 -0.49 2.70 -2.06
CA SER A 92 -0.32 1.51 -1.20
C SER A 92 0.03 0.20 -1.90
N VAL A 93 0.61 -0.73 -1.13
CA VAL A 93 0.54 -2.16 -1.41
C VAL A 93 -0.65 -2.79 -0.67
N ASN A 94 -1.36 -3.72 -1.32
CA ASN A 94 -2.45 -4.51 -0.74
C ASN A 94 -2.29 -5.98 -1.09
N MET A 95 -2.00 -6.84 -0.12
CA MET A 95 -1.90 -8.29 -0.30
C MET A 95 -2.98 -9.02 0.49
N GLU A 96 -3.60 -10.01 -0.14
CA GLU A 96 -4.56 -10.91 0.50
C GLU A 96 -4.23 -12.37 0.15
N SER A 97 -4.09 -13.22 1.16
CA SER A 97 -3.83 -14.67 1.03
C SER A 97 -2.67 -15.02 0.08
N SER A 98 -1.60 -14.22 0.06
CA SER A 98 -0.52 -14.29 -0.94
C SER A 98 0.85 -14.54 -0.32
N SER A 99 1.81 -15.01 -1.12
CA SER A 99 3.17 -15.30 -0.66
C SER A 99 4.25 -14.60 -1.48
N VAL A 100 5.30 -14.13 -0.79
CA VAL A 100 6.47 -13.47 -1.39
C VAL A 100 7.73 -14.16 -0.88
N LYS A 101 8.62 -14.55 -1.80
CA LYS A 101 9.99 -15.00 -1.52
C LYS A 101 10.94 -13.90 -1.99
N GLY A 102 11.19 -12.93 -1.12
CA GLY A 102 11.79 -11.65 -1.44
C GLY A 102 11.18 -10.53 -0.58
N ALA A 103 11.46 -9.28 -0.94
CA ALA A 103 10.98 -8.11 -0.19
C ALA A 103 9.66 -7.55 -0.75
N VAL A 104 8.85 -6.98 0.13
CA VAL A 104 7.79 -6.02 -0.23
C VAL A 104 8.33 -4.62 0.09
N ILE A 105 8.39 -3.75 -0.92
CA ILE A 105 8.98 -2.41 -0.84
C ILE A 105 7.95 -1.40 -1.34
N ASN A 106 7.58 -0.43 -0.50
CA ASN A 106 6.64 0.62 -0.84
C ASN A 106 7.19 1.98 -0.43
N THR A 107 7.30 2.93 -1.35
CA THR A 107 7.96 4.23 -1.14
C THR A 107 7.15 5.36 -1.77
N SER A 108 6.37 6.09 -0.97
CA SER A 108 5.57 7.24 -1.40
C SER A 108 6.29 8.56 -1.10
N ALA A 109 6.74 9.27 -2.14
CA ALA A 109 7.45 10.55 -2.01
C ALA A 109 6.55 11.75 -2.37
N GLY A 110 6.56 12.80 -1.55
CA GLY A 110 5.55 13.87 -1.53
C GLY A 110 6.05 15.29 -1.73
N GLN A 111 5.19 16.08 -2.38
CA GLN A 111 5.18 17.54 -2.49
C GLN A 111 3.70 17.97 -2.68
N THR A 112 2.87 17.78 -1.64
CA THR A 112 1.42 18.11 -1.44
C THR A 112 0.32 17.05 -1.67
N SER A 113 0.47 15.77 -1.28
CA SER A 113 -0.67 14.80 -1.33
C SER A 113 -1.87 15.12 -0.39
N THR A 114 -3.00 14.39 -0.53
CA THR A 114 -4.28 14.32 0.22
C THR A 114 -5.01 13.01 -0.19
N ASN A 115 -6.01 12.52 0.55
CA ASN A 115 -6.86 11.33 0.30
C ASN A 115 -8.18 11.44 1.11
N VAL A 116 -9.36 11.06 0.57
CA VAL A 116 -10.69 11.23 1.22
C VAL A 116 -11.78 10.25 0.72
N ALA A 117 -12.20 10.23 -0.57
CA ALA A 117 -12.91 9.16 -1.32
C ALA A 117 -14.26 8.53 -0.81
N VAL A 118 -15.31 8.27 -1.64
CA VAL A 118 -16.58 7.63 -1.16
C VAL A 118 -17.52 6.95 -2.25
N GLY A 119 -18.40 5.95 -1.92
CA GLY A 119 -19.35 5.23 -2.87
C GLY A 119 -20.10 3.82 -2.72
N SER A 120 -20.11 2.99 -1.64
CA SER A 120 -20.21 1.48 -1.58
C SER A 120 -19.74 0.86 -0.21
N GLY A 121 -18.81 -0.12 -0.12
CA GLY A 121 -18.09 -0.59 1.14
C GLY A 121 -16.58 -1.00 0.95
N ASN A 122 -15.66 -0.96 1.96
CA ASN A 122 -14.20 -0.66 1.74
C ASN A 122 -13.02 -1.24 2.65
N LYS A 123 -12.30 -0.44 3.48
CA LYS A 123 -10.88 -0.48 4.04
C LYS A 123 -9.75 0.16 3.17
N ALA A 124 -8.74 0.89 3.72
CA ALA A 124 -8.57 2.30 3.26
C ALA A 124 -7.27 3.26 3.27
N ASN A 125 -6.11 3.05 2.62
CA ASN A 125 -4.78 3.59 3.05
C ASN A 125 -3.85 4.47 2.13
N LEU A 126 -3.37 5.69 2.47
CA LEU A 126 -2.33 6.39 1.65
C LEU A 126 -0.88 5.82 1.77
N GLY A 127 -0.52 4.78 1.04
CA GLY A 127 0.88 4.35 0.99
C GLY A 127 1.31 3.48 2.16
N ALA A 128 0.37 2.71 2.68
CA ALA A 128 0.66 1.60 3.56
C ALA A 128 0.87 0.29 2.77
N THR A 129 1.50 -0.68 3.41
CA THR A 129 1.62 -2.06 2.94
C THR A 129 0.66 -2.93 3.73
N ASN A 130 -0.48 -3.26 3.14
CA ASN A 130 -1.51 -4.08 3.75
C ASN A 130 -1.26 -5.55 3.40
N LEU A 131 -1.31 -6.44 4.38
CA LEU A 131 -0.96 -7.87 4.27
C LEU A 131 -1.99 -8.69 5.09
N LYS A 132 -3.04 -9.18 4.43
CA LYS A 132 -4.04 -10.08 5.05
C LYS A 132 -3.76 -11.53 4.66
N GLY A 133 -3.79 -12.48 5.59
CA GLY A 133 -3.61 -13.92 5.35
C GLY A 133 -2.29 -14.32 4.65
N SER A 134 -1.27 -13.46 4.67
CA SER A 134 -0.14 -13.50 3.72
C SER A 134 1.17 -14.00 4.34
N ASN A 135 2.16 -14.34 3.52
CA ASN A 135 3.45 -14.88 3.98
C ASN A 135 4.63 -14.26 3.22
N VAL A 136 5.39 -13.39 3.89
CA VAL A 136 6.57 -12.72 3.34
C VAL A 136 7.83 -13.38 3.89
N LYS A 137 8.57 -14.09 3.03
CA LYS A 137 9.89 -14.65 3.33
C LYS A 137 10.95 -13.67 2.84
N GLY A 138 11.20 -12.66 3.67
CA GLY A 138 12.01 -11.48 3.39
C GLY A 138 11.53 -10.31 4.23
N ALA A 139 11.91 -9.09 3.84
CA ALA A 139 11.53 -7.86 4.57
C ALA A 139 10.23 -7.24 4.03
N ALA A 140 9.49 -6.57 4.90
CA ALA A 140 8.46 -5.60 4.52
C ALA A 140 8.99 -4.19 4.83
N ILE A 141 9.27 -3.41 3.79
CA ILE A 141 9.89 -2.09 3.87
C ILE A 141 8.89 -1.06 3.34
N ASN A 142 8.42 -0.16 4.21
CA ASN A 142 7.41 0.84 3.87
C ASN A 142 7.91 2.24 4.24
N THR A 143 7.94 3.15 3.28
CA THR A 143 8.47 4.51 3.41
C THR A 143 7.45 5.54 2.91
N ALA A 144 7.15 6.54 3.71
CA ALA A 144 6.42 7.74 3.30
C ALA A 144 7.26 8.98 3.61
N ALA A 145 7.63 9.76 2.60
CA ALA A 145 8.57 10.88 2.72
C ALA A 145 7.97 12.16 2.12
N GLY A 146 7.58 13.12 2.97
CA GLY A 146 6.80 14.30 2.57
C GLY A 146 7.58 15.60 2.38
N LYS A 147 7.02 16.46 1.51
CA LYS A 147 7.05 17.93 1.56
C LYS A 147 5.63 18.47 1.30
N ALA A 148 4.72 18.07 2.18
CA ALA A 148 3.28 17.93 2.01
C ALA A 148 2.88 16.55 1.42
N LEU A 149 2.05 15.87 2.19
CA LEU A 149 1.22 14.71 1.95
C LEU A 149 0.02 14.93 2.89
N THR A 150 -1.11 14.24 2.68
CA THR A 150 -2.31 14.44 3.50
C THR A 150 -3.23 13.25 3.23
N ASN A 151 -4.23 13.01 4.06
CA ASN A 151 -5.32 12.06 3.85
C ASN A 151 -6.59 12.59 4.60
N VAL A 152 -6.73 13.93 4.68
CA VAL A 152 -8.00 14.72 4.72
C VAL A 152 -9.04 14.22 5.70
N ALA A 153 -10.29 14.20 5.26
CA ALA A 153 -11.34 13.36 5.82
C ALA A 153 -11.87 13.65 7.26
N VAL A 154 -11.10 14.33 8.12
CA VAL A 154 -11.47 14.97 9.40
C VAL A 154 -12.10 14.05 10.46
N GLY A 155 -11.35 13.76 11.54
CA GLY A 155 -11.79 13.17 12.81
C GLY A 155 -12.24 11.69 12.83
N LYS A 156 -12.89 11.19 11.77
CA LYS A 156 -13.74 9.97 11.72
C LYS A 156 -13.18 8.62 12.22
N ASP A 157 -11.86 8.50 12.43
CA ASP A 157 -11.06 7.27 12.61
C ASP A 157 -11.27 6.14 11.57
N ASN A 158 -10.18 5.49 11.11
CA ASN A 158 -10.28 4.28 10.29
C ASN A 158 -9.01 3.48 10.05
N LYS A 159 -9.15 2.16 9.76
CA LYS A 159 -8.37 1.31 8.80
C LYS A 159 -8.10 1.90 7.41
N THR A 160 -8.10 3.22 7.34
CA THR A 160 -7.14 4.02 6.62
C THR A 160 -5.75 3.96 7.24
N SER A 161 -4.74 4.32 6.45
CA SER A 161 -3.35 4.36 6.89
C SER A 161 -2.48 5.08 5.87
N LEU A 162 -1.90 6.24 6.20
CA LEU A 162 -0.75 6.71 5.41
C LEU A 162 0.48 5.85 5.78
N GLY A 163 1.41 5.57 4.88
CA GLY A 163 2.79 5.21 5.25
C GLY A 163 3.01 4.16 6.37
N ALA A 164 2.18 3.13 6.46
CA ALA A 164 2.21 2.10 7.51
C ALA A 164 2.44 0.68 6.95
N VAL A 165 2.49 -0.32 7.82
CA VAL A 165 2.29 -1.73 7.44
C VAL A 165 1.09 -2.26 8.24
N ASN A 166 0.12 -2.89 7.58
CA ASN A 166 -1.05 -3.47 8.24
C ASN A 166 -1.06 -4.99 8.05
N MET A 167 -0.95 -5.78 9.11
CA MET A 167 -0.94 -7.25 9.03
C MET A 167 -2.16 -7.84 9.74
N ASP A 168 -2.89 -8.73 9.06
CA ASP A 168 -4.05 -9.46 9.61
C ASP A 168 -3.97 -10.94 9.22
N GLY A 169 -3.53 -11.81 10.12
CA GLY A 169 -3.29 -13.25 9.85
C GLY A 169 -2.04 -13.52 9.00
N THR A 170 -0.97 -12.73 9.15
CA THR A 170 0.20 -12.72 8.24
C THR A 170 1.51 -13.10 8.96
N SER A 171 2.39 -13.82 8.26
CA SER A 171 3.75 -14.16 8.73
C SER A 171 4.82 -13.40 7.95
N VAL A 172 5.73 -12.70 8.63
CA VAL A 172 6.94 -12.12 8.05
C VAL A 172 8.17 -12.84 8.63
N LYS A 173 9.04 -13.35 7.77
CA LYS A 173 10.33 -13.98 8.14
C LYS A 173 11.47 -13.11 7.64
N GLY A 174 11.74 -12.06 8.42
CA GLY A 174 12.64 -10.95 8.12
C GLY A 174 12.24 -9.73 8.96
N ALA A 175 12.82 -8.57 8.64
CA ALA A 175 12.47 -7.32 9.32
C ALA A 175 11.19 -6.69 8.75
N VAL A 176 10.42 -6.01 9.60
CA VAL A 176 9.44 -5.01 9.16
C VAL A 176 10.05 -3.64 9.46
N VAL A 177 10.37 -2.89 8.41
CA VAL A 177 11.00 -1.56 8.52
C VAL A 177 10.03 -0.52 7.98
N ASN A 178 9.53 0.34 8.86
CA ASN A 178 8.60 1.39 8.50
C ASN A 178 9.20 2.78 8.79
N THR A 179 9.17 3.68 7.80
CA THR A 179 9.74 5.02 7.90
C THR A 179 8.72 6.06 7.46
N ALA A 180 8.32 6.96 8.36
CA ALA A 180 7.49 8.13 8.06
C ALA A 180 8.29 9.41 8.31
N ALA A 181 8.59 10.16 7.25
CA ALA A 181 9.52 11.28 7.31
C ALA A 181 9.03 12.53 6.58
N GLY A 182 9.57 13.68 6.95
CA GLY A 182 9.62 14.87 6.09
C GLY A 182 8.88 16.09 6.63
N GLN A 183 8.42 16.92 5.69
CA GLN A 183 7.67 18.15 5.94
C GLN A 183 6.26 17.95 5.39
N ALA A 184 5.22 18.46 6.06
CA ALA A 184 3.79 18.15 5.95
C ALA A 184 3.37 16.71 5.50
N VAL A 185 2.55 16.01 6.31
CA VAL A 185 1.88 14.73 5.99
C VAL A 185 0.47 14.73 6.68
N THR A 186 -0.51 13.87 6.36
CA THR A 186 -1.84 13.70 7.07
C THR A 186 -2.56 12.42 6.65
N ASN A 187 -3.58 11.98 7.39
CA ASN A 187 -4.59 10.94 7.14
C ASN A 187 -5.86 11.21 7.98
N VAL A 188 -7.02 10.63 7.63
CA VAL A 188 -8.23 10.43 8.45
C VAL A 188 -9.23 9.61 7.57
N ALA A 189 -10.54 9.80 7.74
CA ALA A 189 -11.59 8.82 7.60
C ALA A 189 -12.97 9.42 7.16
N LEU A 190 -13.38 9.31 5.88
CA LEU A 190 -14.58 9.91 5.21
C LEU A 190 -15.31 8.95 4.19
N GLY A 191 -16.28 8.12 4.61
CA GLY A 191 -16.48 6.67 4.34
C GLY A 191 -17.53 5.95 5.24
N LYS A 192 -17.36 4.71 5.80
CA LYS A 192 -16.22 3.73 5.69
C LYS A 192 -15.98 2.57 6.74
N ASP A 193 -16.36 2.70 8.02
CA ASP A 193 -16.19 1.83 9.23
C ASP A 193 -14.77 1.26 9.62
N ASN A 194 -14.46 1.14 10.93
CA ASN A 194 -13.20 0.65 11.63
C ASN A 194 -12.11 1.70 12.07
N THR A 195 -10.82 1.38 12.38
CA THR A 195 -9.87 2.22 13.22
C THR A 195 -8.35 2.27 12.84
N ALA A 196 -7.58 3.37 13.04
CA ALA A 196 -6.36 3.78 12.26
C ALA A 196 -4.90 3.42 12.66
N LYS A 197 -3.93 3.80 11.78
CA LYS A 197 -2.53 4.30 12.05
C LYS A 197 -1.83 4.85 10.78
N LEU A 198 -0.78 5.68 10.89
CA LEU A 198 0.31 5.89 9.91
C LEU A 198 1.62 5.57 10.59
N GLY A 199 2.66 5.27 9.82
CA GLY A 199 4.01 5.41 10.33
C GLY A 199 4.25 4.40 11.46
N ALA A 200 3.73 3.20 11.27
CA ALA A 200 3.59 2.17 12.30
C ALA A 200 3.30 0.80 11.64
N VAL A 201 3.29 -0.26 12.46
CA VAL A 201 3.03 -1.64 12.03
C VAL A 201 1.85 -2.21 12.83
N ASP A 202 0.80 -2.68 12.16
CA ASP A 202 -0.30 -3.48 12.72
C ASP A 202 0.05 -4.97 12.62
N MET A 203 -0.31 -5.78 13.63
CA MET A 203 0.04 -7.21 13.68
C MET A 203 -1.10 -8.09 14.23
N LYS A 204 -2.34 -7.81 13.84
CA LYS A 204 -3.51 -8.64 14.20
C LYS A 204 -3.29 -10.10 13.78
N GLY A 205 -3.29 -11.03 14.73
CA GLY A 205 -3.09 -12.47 14.48
C GLY A 205 -1.83 -12.80 13.66
N SER A 206 -0.77 -11.99 13.78
CA SER A 206 0.38 -11.99 12.87
C SER A 206 1.71 -12.18 13.62
N ASP A 207 2.74 -12.65 12.92
CA ASP A 207 4.05 -13.02 13.47
C ASP A 207 5.19 -12.39 12.64
N VAL A 208 6.22 -11.86 13.32
CA VAL A 208 7.42 -11.27 12.70
C VAL A 208 8.66 -11.92 13.30
N LYS A 209 9.33 -12.76 12.52
CA LYS A 209 10.58 -13.42 12.91
C LYS A 209 11.78 -12.59 12.46
N GLY A 210 11.96 -11.45 13.12
CA GLY A 210 12.99 -10.45 12.87
C GLY A 210 12.73 -9.16 13.66
N ALA A 211 13.46 -8.10 13.35
CA ALA A 211 13.24 -6.80 13.98
C ALA A 211 12.01 -6.09 13.40
N VAL A 212 11.21 -5.46 14.27
CA VAL A 212 10.26 -4.40 13.87
C VAL A 212 10.93 -3.07 14.16
N VAL A 213 11.25 -2.30 13.13
CA VAL A 213 11.87 -0.97 13.24
C VAL A 213 10.90 0.06 12.69
N ASN A 214 10.59 1.07 13.49
CA ASN A 214 9.69 2.14 13.10
C ASN A 214 10.33 3.51 13.37
N THR A 215 10.48 4.31 12.33
CA THR A 215 11.22 5.58 12.35
C THR A 215 10.31 6.73 11.93
N ALA A 216 10.12 7.71 12.82
CA ALA A 216 9.37 8.93 12.55
C ALA A 216 10.30 10.16 12.69
N ALA A 217 10.35 11.05 11.68
CA ALA A 217 11.29 12.18 11.69
C ALA A 217 10.87 13.39 10.82
N GLY A 218 11.16 14.61 11.29
CA GLY A 218 11.04 15.85 10.52
C GLY A 218 9.77 16.67 10.80
N GLN A 219 9.86 17.98 10.57
CA GLN A 219 8.86 18.99 10.92
C GLN A 219 7.96 19.32 9.72
N ALA A 220 6.71 18.90 9.65
CA ALA A 220 5.99 17.94 10.49
C ALA A 220 5.27 16.89 9.62
N VAL A 221 4.79 15.82 10.24
CA VAL A 221 4.14 14.65 9.60
C VAL A 221 2.84 14.39 10.35
N THR A 222 1.76 13.92 9.71
CA THR A 222 0.48 13.65 10.40
C THR A 222 -0.17 12.37 9.86
N ASN A 223 -0.87 11.61 10.72
CA ASN A 223 -1.85 10.58 10.32
C ASN A 223 -3.27 11.16 10.24
#